data_AF-A0A967LXI8-F1
#
_entry.id   AF-A0A967LXI8-F1
#
_cell.length_a   1.000
_cell.length_b   1.000
_cell.length_c   1.000
_cell.angle_alpha   90.00
_cell.angle_beta   90.00
_cell.angle_gamma   90.00
#
_symmetry.space_group_name_H-M   'P 1'
#
loop_
_entity.id
_entity.type
_entity.pdbx_description
1 polymer ?
#
loop_
_entity_poly.entity_id
_entity_poly.type
_entity_poly.pdbx_seq_one_letter_code
_entity_poly.pdbx_strand_id
1 'polypeptide(L)' 'NDNLEVQYADESGLIKVEEFDMVVLSVGLQPSRDAIELAERLEVELNHYNFAETSSFEPVKTSRDGVYVCGSFRDCKDIP' A
#
# COMPACT_ATOMS: atom_id res chain seq x y z
N ASN A 1 -10.16 30.76 -13.53
CA ASN A 1 -8.86 30.18 -13.14
C ASN A 1 -9.17 28.95 -12.33
N ASP A 2 -8.82 27.78 -12.83
CA ASP A 2 -9.05 26.48 -12.19
C ASP A 2 -7.81 26.03 -11.40
N ASN A 3 -7.14 26.98 -10.74
CA ASN A 3 -5.93 26.73 -9.95
C ASN A 3 -6.28 25.92 -8.69
N LEU A 4 -5.35 25.08 -8.24
CA LEU A 4 -5.48 24.25 -7.04
C LEU A 4 -4.74 24.91 -5.88
N GLU A 5 -5.38 25.00 -4.72
CA GLU A 5 -4.78 25.52 -3.50
C GLU A 5 -4.31 24.37 -2.61
N VAL A 6 -3.05 24.40 -2.17
CA VAL A 6 -2.49 23.42 -1.23
C VAL A 6 -2.09 24.12 0.06
N GLN A 7 -2.68 23.66 1.16
CA GLN A 7 -2.34 24.11 2.51
C GLN A 7 -1.41 23.11 3.19
N TYR A 8 -0.26 23.57 3.68
CA TYR A 8 0.71 22.74 4.38
C TYR A 8 1.47 23.53 5.45
N ALA A 9 2.03 22.83 6.44
CA ALA A 9 2.95 23.44 7.39
C ALA A 9 4.37 23.34 6.84
N ASP A 10 5.13 24.44 6.88
CA ASP A 10 6.54 24.42 6.53
C ASP A 10 7.41 23.87 7.69
N GLU A 11 8.73 23.78 7.46
CA GLU A 11 9.68 23.27 8.46
C GLU A 11 9.71 24.06 9.78
N SER A 12 9.23 25.31 9.76
CA SER A 12 9.09 26.15 10.95
C SER A 12 7.75 25.97 11.68
N GLY A 13 6.86 25.15 11.14
CA GLY A 13 5.50 24.91 11.65
C GLY A 13 4.51 26.00 11.25
N LEU A 14 4.88 26.92 10.35
CA LEU A 14 3.99 27.96 9.86
C LEU A 14 3.13 27.41 8.73
N ILE A 15 1.84 27.72 8.80
CA ILE A 15 0.88 27.34 7.76
C ILE A 15 1.12 28.21 6.52
N LYS A 16 1.35 27.55 5.40
CA LYS A 16 1.40 28.14 4.06
C LYS A 16 0.24 27.67 3.22
N VAL A 17 -0.14 28.54 2.29
CA VAL A 17 -1.20 28.32 1.31
C VAL A 17 -0.61 28.75 -0.02
N GLU A 18 -0.51 27.82 -0.97
CA GLU A 18 0.11 28.06 -2.28
C GLU A 18 -0.82 27.59 -3.41
N GLU A 19 -0.86 28.35 -4.50
CA GLU A 19 -1.63 28.01 -5.71
C GLU A 19 -0.74 27.31 -6.75
N PHE A 20 -1.25 26.22 -7.32
CA PHE A 20 -0.60 25.44 -8.37
C PHE A 20 -1.54 25.21 -9.55
N ASP A 21 -1.01 25.21 -10.77
CA ASP A 21 -1.77 24.81 -11.96
C ASP A 21 -2.08 23.30 -12.00
N MET A 22 -1.29 22.48 -11.27
CA MET A 22 -1.44 21.02 -11.21
C MET A 22 -0.86 20.47 -9.90
N VAL A 23 -1.56 19.49 -9.31
CA VAL A 23 -1.10 18.73 -8.15
C VAL A 23 -1.02 17.25 -8.52
N VAL A 24 0.14 16.63 -8.25
CA VAL A 24 0.35 15.18 -8.45
C VAL A 24 0.33 14.47 -7.10
N LEU A 25 -0.60 13.53 -6.92
CA LEU A 25 -0.70 12.74 -5.71
C LEU A 25 0.12 11.45 -5.85
N SER A 26 1.19 11.33 -5.08
CA SER A 26 1.97 10.08 -4.97
C SER A 26 1.23 9.08 -4.08
N VAL A 27 0.24 8.39 -4.65
CA VAL A 27 -0.62 7.43 -3.93
C VAL A 27 0.15 6.17 -3.51
N GLY A 28 -0.25 5.59 -2.38
CA GLY A 28 0.31 4.33 -1.88
C GLY A 28 -0.14 3.10 -2.66
N LEU A 29 0.47 1.95 -2.36
CA LEU A 29 0.10 0.65 -2.93
C LEU A 29 -0.86 -0.10 -2.00
N GLN A 30 -1.90 -0.69 -2.59
CA GLN A 30 -2.83 -1.58 -1.90
C GLN A 30 -3.04 -2.84 -2.75
N PRO A 31 -3.26 -4.02 -2.15
CA PRO A 31 -3.60 -5.23 -2.89
C PRO A 31 -4.85 -5.04 -3.75
N SER A 32 -4.83 -5.61 -4.95
CA SER A 32 -5.99 -5.59 -5.83
C SER A 32 -7.12 -6.43 -5.23
N ARG A 33 -8.36 -6.08 -5.58
CA ARG A 33 -9.54 -6.85 -5.15
C ARG A 33 -9.45 -8.33 -5.55
N ASP A 34 -8.99 -8.61 -6.76
CA ASP A 34 -8.81 -9.97 -7.26
C ASP A 34 -7.80 -10.77 -6.43
N ALA A 35 -6.75 -10.11 -5.90
CA ALA A 35 -5.76 -10.76 -5.04
C ALA A 35 -6.34 -11.12 -3.67
N ILE A 36 -7.22 -10.26 -3.13
CA ILE A 36 -7.95 -10.53 -1.88
C ILE A 36 -8.91 -11.71 -2.07
N GLU A 37 -9.72 -11.68 -3.13
CA GLU A 37 -10.66 -12.76 -3.46
C GLU A 37 -9.92 -14.09 -3.70
N LEU A 38 -8.75 -14.05 -4.32
CA LEU A 38 -7.90 -15.23 -4.47
C LEU A 38 -7.41 -15.74 -3.13
N ALA A 39 -6.94 -14.88 -2.23
CA ALA A 39 -6.48 -15.29 -0.90
C ALA A 39 -7.60 -15.94 -0.09
N GLU A 40 -8.81 -15.40 -0.13
CA GLU A 40 -10.00 -16.00 0.50
C GLU A 40 -10.30 -17.40 -0.05
N ARG A 41 -10.27 -17.57 -1.38
CA ARG A 41 -10.48 -18.88 -2.04
C ARG A 41 -9.38 -19.89 -1.73
N LEU A 42 -8.18 -19.40 -1.44
CA LEU A 42 -7.04 -20.20 -1.04
C LEU A 42 -6.94 -20.34 0.48
N GLU A 43 -7.88 -19.84 1.26
CA GLU A 43 -7.85 -19.88 2.73
C GLU A 43 -6.51 -19.37 3.30
N VAL A 44 -5.94 -18.35 2.66
CA VAL A 44 -4.74 -17.65 3.10
C VAL A 44 -5.16 -16.46 3.96
N GLU A 45 -4.59 -16.35 5.16
CA GLU A 45 -4.85 -15.24 6.07
C GLU A 45 -4.24 -13.94 5.53
N LEU A 46 -4.97 -12.84 5.74
CA LEU A 46 -4.54 -11.50 5.37
C LEU A 46 -4.32 -10.64 6.61
N ASN A 47 -3.34 -9.75 6.54
CA ASN A 47 -3.10 -8.76 7.58
C ASN A 47 -4.14 -7.61 7.53
N HIS A 48 -4.08 -6.68 8.49
CA HIS A 48 -5.01 -5.54 8.54
C HIS A 48 -4.99 -4.64 7.29
N TYR A 49 -3.92 -4.68 6.50
CA TYR A 49 -3.76 -3.94 5.25
C TYR A 49 -4.14 -4.77 4.00
N ASN A 50 -4.70 -5.97 4.19
CA ASN A 50 -5.09 -6.95 3.16
C ASN A 50 -3.95 -7.61 2.37
N PHE A 51 -2.70 -7.51 2.84
CA PHE A 51 -1.59 -8.29 2.27
C PHE A 51 -1.55 -9.68 2.90
N ALA A 52 -0.87 -10.64 2.26
CA ALA A 52 -0.72 -11.97 2.83
C ALA A 52 -0.01 -11.92 4.19
N GLU A 53 -0.63 -12.51 5.22
CA GLU A 53 -0.03 -12.62 6.55
C GLU A 53 1.18 -13.56 6.48
N THR A 54 2.33 -13.06 6.92
CA THR A 54 3.60 -13.81 6.95
C THR A 54 4.37 -13.45 8.22
N SER A 55 5.17 -14.38 8.74
CA SER A 55 5.99 -14.11 9.93
C SER A 55 7.38 -13.56 9.54
N SER A 56 8.01 -12.82 10.45
CA SER A 56 9.38 -12.31 10.24
C SER A 56 10.41 -13.42 10.03
N PHE A 57 10.18 -14.62 10.57
CA PHE A 57 11.08 -15.77 10.47
C PHE A 57 10.79 -16.65 9.26
N GLU A 58 9.55 -16.67 8.77
CA GLU A 58 9.13 -17.40 7.57
C GLU A 58 8.51 -16.43 6.56
N PRO A 59 9.33 -15.54 5.97
CA PRO A 59 8.87 -14.36 5.23
C PRO A 59 8.00 -14.67 4.00
N VAL A 60 8.08 -15.85 3.43
CA VAL A 60 7.36 -16.20 2.18
C VAL A 60 6.26 -17.24 2.41
N LYS A 61 6.14 -17.74 3.64
CA LYS A 61 5.21 -18.80 3.98
C LYS A 61 3.89 -18.18 4.42
N THR A 62 2.81 -18.62 3.80
CA THR A 62 1.45 -18.19 4.17
C THR A 62 0.95 -19.00 5.37
N SER A 63 -0.24 -18.65 5.89
CA SER A 63 -0.94 -19.46 6.90
C SER A 63 -1.31 -20.87 6.42
N ARG A 64 -1.33 -21.11 5.09
CA ARG A 64 -1.64 -22.40 4.50
C ARG A 64 -0.37 -23.14 4.08
N ASP A 65 -0.15 -24.30 4.70
CA ASP A 65 0.98 -25.17 4.36
C ASP A 65 0.97 -25.58 2.88
N GLY A 66 2.16 -25.56 2.27
CA GLY A 66 2.33 -25.80 0.84
C GLY A 66 2.00 -24.60 -0.06
N VAL A 67 1.58 -23.47 0.51
CA VAL A 67 1.30 -22.23 -0.23
C VAL A 67 2.21 -21.10 0.21
N TYR A 68 2.77 -20.43 -0.79
CA TYR A 68 3.80 -19.41 -0.61
C TYR A 68 3.39 -18.13 -1.35
N VAL A 69 3.83 -16.99 -0.80
CA VAL A 69 3.59 -15.67 -1.37
C VAL A 69 4.88 -15.03 -1.88
N CYS A 70 4.81 -14.32 -2.99
CA CYS A 70 5.92 -13.58 -3.58
C CYS A 70 5.45 -12.22 -4.13
N GLY A 71 6.42 -11.33 -4.39
CA GLY A 71 6.17 -10.01 -4.97
C GLY A 71 5.46 -9.04 -4.04
N SER A 72 4.77 -8.08 -4.64
CA SER A 72 4.08 -6.96 -3.98
C SER A 72 2.82 -7.35 -3.21
N PHE A 73 2.33 -8.59 -3.34
CA PHE A 73 1.19 -9.06 -2.55
C PHE A 73 1.57 -9.42 -1.11
N ARG A 74 2.86 -9.59 -0.84
CA ARG A 74 3.34 -9.77 0.53
C ARG A 74 3.39 -8.47 1.31
N ASP A 75 3.84 -7.39 0.67
CA ASP A 75 3.97 -6.06 1.26
C ASP A 75 4.21 -5.04 0.15
N CYS A 76 4.09 -3.75 0.46
CA CYS A 76 4.48 -2.65 -0.41
C CYS A 76 5.96 -2.76 -0.77
N LYS A 77 6.26 -3.20 -2.00
CA LYS A 77 7.63 -3.44 -2.51
C LYS A 77 7.80 -2.88 -3.91
N ASP A 78 9.02 -2.49 -4.23
CA ASP A 78 9.43 -2.04 -5.56
C ASP A 78 9.80 -3.21 -6.49
N ILE A 79 9.99 -2.90 -7.78
CA ILE A 79 10.57 -3.81 -8.77
C ILE A 79 12.06 -3.42 -8.90
N PRO A 80 13.01 -4.36 -8.69
CA PRO A 80 14.44 -4.14 -8.93
C PRO A 80 14.78 -3.97 -10.41
#